data_AF-A0A7H0SM44-F1
#
_entry.id   AF-A0A7H0SM44-F1
#
_cell.length_a   1.000
_cell.length_b   1.000
_cell.length_c   1.000
_cell.angle_alpha   90.00
_cell.angle_beta   90.00
_cell.angle_gamma   90.00
#
_symmetry.space_group_name_H-M   'P 1'
#
loop_
_entity.id
_entity.type
_entity.pdbx_description
1 polymer ?
#
loop_
_entity_poly.entity_id
_entity_poly.type
_entity_poly.pdbx_seq_one_letter_code
_entity_poly.pdbx_strand_id
1 'polypeptide(L)'
;MNEQSARFSEEPAVKTARVWLHAVAQDLGVSPDLFDPVIRDLLDLTRDVAHGPSRPAAPLTAFLVGLASNQQQDTPETLKERITRVRNLVQHWESDDGQA
;
A
#
# COMPACT_ATOMS: atom_id res chain seq x y z
N MET A 1 -6.84 -13.10 -31.55
CA MET A 1 -6.83 -12.02 -30.54
C MET A 1 -7.13 -12.69 -29.21
N ASN A 2 -6.10 -13.02 -28.42
CA ASN A 2 -6.26 -13.91 -27.26
C ASN A 2 -7.00 -13.24 -26.09
N GLU A 3 -7.96 -13.97 -25.53
CA GLU A 3 -8.79 -13.65 -24.35
C GLU A 3 -7.97 -13.38 -23.07
N GLN A 4 -6.67 -13.70 -23.07
CA GLN A 4 -5.73 -13.35 -21.99
C GLN A 4 -5.31 -11.88 -21.97
N SER A 5 -5.45 -11.15 -23.08
CA SER A 5 -5.03 -9.73 -23.13
C SER A 5 -5.96 -8.81 -22.32
N ALA A 6 -7.18 -9.26 -22.00
CA ALA A 6 -8.14 -8.49 -21.21
C ALA A 6 -7.89 -8.55 -19.70
N ARG A 7 -7.12 -9.54 -19.20
CA ARG A 7 -6.94 -9.80 -17.76
C ARG A 7 -5.80 -8.99 -17.10
N PHE A 8 -5.05 -8.22 -17.89
CA PHE A 8 -3.90 -7.43 -17.43
C PHE A 8 -4.11 -5.91 -17.51
N SER A 9 -5.32 -5.45 -17.84
CA SER A 9 -5.61 -4.01 -17.76
C SER A 9 -5.68 -3.60 -16.30
N GLU A 10 -4.79 -2.68 -15.86
CA GLU A 10 -4.92 -2.05 -14.55
C GLU A 10 -6.31 -1.42 -14.41
N GLU A 11 -6.95 -1.64 -13.25
CA GLU A 11 -8.23 -1.02 -12.94
C GLU A 11 -8.15 0.51 -13.14
N PRO A 12 -9.13 1.15 -13.81
CA PRO A 12 -9.09 2.57 -14.12
C PRO A 12 -8.81 3.47 -12.91
N ALA A 13 -9.37 3.11 -11.75
CA ALA A 13 -9.15 3.83 -10.50
C ALA A 13 -7.68 3.82 -10.05
N VAL A 14 -6.99 2.69 -10.21
CA VAL A 14 -5.57 2.59 -9.88
C VAL A 14 -4.75 3.40 -10.86
N LYS A 15 -5.05 3.31 -12.16
CA LYS A 15 -4.34 4.11 -13.15
C LYS A 15 -4.41 5.60 -12.81
N THR A 16 -5.59 6.09 -12.43
CA THR A 16 -5.77 7.47 -11.96
C THR A 16 -4.96 7.75 -10.68
N ALA A 17 -4.99 6.84 -9.70
CA ALA A 17 -4.20 6.98 -8.47
C ALA A 17 -2.69 7.04 -8.75
N ARG A 18 -2.17 6.22 -9.68
CA ARG A 18 -0.77 6.23 -10.08
C ARG A 18 -0.37 7.56 -10.72
N VAL A 19 -1.18 8.05 -11.66
CA VAL A 19 -0.94 9.37 -12.29
C VAL A 19 -0.92 10.48 -11.25
N TRP A 20 -1.86 10.46 -10.30
CA TRP A 20 -1.89 11.41 -9.20
C TRP A 20 -0.64 11.30 -8.30
N LEU A 21 -0.25 10.08 -7.92
CA LEU A 21 0.94 9.84 -7.11
C LEU A 21 2.22 10.32 -7.78
N HIS A 22 2.36 10.16 -9.10
CA HIS A 22 3.51 10.67 -9.85
C HIS A 22 3.57 12.20 -9.80
N ALA A 23 2.44 12.89 -9.92
CA ALA A 23 2.37 14.34 -9.81
C ALA A 23 2.77 14.83 -8.39
N VAL A 24 2.27 14.17 -7.34
CA VAL A 24 2.62 14.48 -5.95
C VAL A 24 4.09 14.16 -5.67
N ALA A 25 4.60 13.05 -6.18
CA ALA A 25 5.98 12.64 -6.01
C ALA A 25 6.95 13.64 -6.64
N GLN A 26 6.61 14.18 -7.82
CA GLN A 26 7.37 15.24 -8.45
C GLN A 26 7.44 16.50 -7.58
N ASP A 27 6.33 16.92 -6.98
CA ASP A 27 6.26 18.09 -6.10
C ASP A 27 7.06 17.90 -4.80
N LEU A 28 7.02 16.69 -4.24
CA LEU A 28 7.68 16.36 -2.97
C LEU A 28 9.12 15.83 -3.10
N GLY A 29 9.63 15.66 -4.33
CA GLY A 29 10.96 15.10 -4.57
C GLY A 29 11.09 13.61 -4.25
N VAL A 30 9.99 12.86 -4.32
CA VAL A 30 9.96 11.41 -4.07
C VAL A 30 10.21 10.64 -5.38
N SER A 31 11.08 9.63 -5.34
CA SER A 31 11.34 8.80 -6.53
C SER A 31 10.16 7.86 -6.81
N PRO A 32 9.60 7.84 -8.04
CA PRO A 32 8.58 6.86 -8.43
C PRO A 32 9.02 5.41 -8.30
N ASP A 33 10.30 5.14 -8.51
CA ASP A 33 10.88 3.79 -8.42
C ASP A 33 10.71 3.18 -7.04
N LEU A 34 10.59 4.02 -6.01
CA LEU A 34 10.39 3.58 -4.62
C LEU A 34 8.96 3.06 -4.39
N PHE A 35 7.94 3.74 -4.92
CA PHE A 35 6.54 3.41 -4.60
C PHE A 35 5.80 2.64 -5.70
N ASP A 36 6.14 2.81 -6.98
CA ASP A 36 5.46 2.13 -8.10
C ASP A 36 5.39 0.60 -7.93
N PRO A 37 6.47 -0.08 -7.47
CA PRO A 37 6.44 -1.53 -7.28
C PRO A 37 5.60 -1.99 -6.08
N VAL A 38 5.18 -1.08 -5.19
CA VAL A 38 4.46 -1.38 -3.94
C VAL A 38 3.04 -0.80 -3.88
N ILE A 39 2.58 -0.10 -4.93
CA ILE A 39 1.22 0.47 -4.98
C ILE A 39 0.16 -0.60 -4.68
N ARG A 40 0.28 -1.78 -5.29
CA ARG A 40 -0.67 -2.88 -5.08
C ARG A 40 -0.63 -3.40 -3.65
N ASP A 41 0.57 -3.60 -3.11
CA ASP A 41 0.76 -4.06 -1.74
C ASP A 41 0.17 -3.08 -0.72
N LEU A 42 0.35 -1.77 -0.93
CA LEU A 42 -0.27 -0.73 -0.10
C LEU A 42 -1.79 -0.72 -0.21
N LEU A 43 -2.34 -0.83 -1.43
CA LEU A 43 -3.79 -0.87 -1.61
C LEU A 43 -4.41 -2.11 -0.95
N ASP A 44 -3.76 -3.26 -1.06
CA ASP A 44 -4.21 -4.47 -0.36
C ASP A 44 -4.08 -4.34 1.17
N LEU A 45 -3.01 -3.70 1.68
CA LEU A 45 -2.90 -3.38 3.10
C LEU A 45 -4.05 -2.49 3.56
N THR A 46 -4.37 -1.41 2.82
CA THR A 46 -5.48 -0.53 3.19
C THR A 46 -6.82 -1.26 3.15
N ARG A 47 -7.01 -2.19 2.20
CA ARG A 47 -8.18 -3.06 2.13
C ARG A 47 -8.27 -3.94 3.38
N ASP A 48 -7.19 -4.61 3.75
CA ASP A 48 -7.18 -5.51 4.91
C ASP A 48 -7.46 -4.75 6.20
N VAL A 49 -6.82 -3.59 6.42
CA VAL A 49 -7.05 -2.76 7.61
C VAL A 49 -8.48 -2.25 7.67
N ALA A 50 -9.06 -1.86 6.53
CA ALA A 50 -10.43 -1.36 6.47
C ALA A 50 -11.49 -2.44 6.76
N HIS A 51 -11.17 -3.72 6.49
CA HIS A 51 -12.02 -4.86 6.84
C HIS A 51 -11.73 -5.44 8.23
N GLY A 52 -10.52 -5.22 8.77
CA GLY A 52 -10.13 -5.57 10.13
C GLY A 52 -10.32 -4.40 11.11
N PRO A 53 -9.27 -3.97 11.85
CA PRO A 53 -9.37 -3.16 13.07
C PRO A 53 -10.36 -1.99 13.01
N SER A 54 -10.31 -1.19 11.93
CA SER A 54 -11.36 -0.21 11.61
C SER A 54 -11.10 0.49 10.27
N ARG A 55 -12.18 0.97 9.64
CA ARG A 55 -12.08 1.78 8.40
C ARG A 55 -11.22 3.05 8.54
N PRO A 56 -11.30 3.85 9.63
CA PRO A 56 -10.40 4.99 9.83
C PRO A 56 -8.92 4.63 9.98
N ALA A 57 -8.60 3.41 10.43
CA ALA A 57 -7.21 2.98 10.56
C ALA A 57 -6.53 2.78 9.20
N ALA A 58 -7.26 2.51 8.11
CA ALA A 58 -6.67 2.23 6.80
C ALA A 58 -5.73 3.35 6.28
N PRO A 59 -6.18 4.63 6.18
CA PRO A 59 -5.27 5.71 5.77
C PRO A 59 -4.18 5.99 6.80
N LEU A 60 -4.45 5.83 8.10
CA LEU A 60 -3.47 6.07 9.17
C LEU A 60 -2.34 5.04 9.14
N THR A 61 -2.65 3.78 8.84
CA THR A 61 -1.66 2.72 8.68
C THR A 61 -0.76 2.97 7.47
N ALA A 62 -1.32 3.36 6.32
CA ALA A 62 -0.53 3.73 5.15
C ALA A 62 0.41 4.93 5.44
N PHE A 63 -0.09 5.92 6.18
CA PHE A 63 0.72 7.05 6.64
C PHE A 63 1.88 6.62 7.55
N LEU A 64 1.64 5.71 8.50
CA LEU A 64 2.70 5.18 9.38
C LEU A 64 3.75 4.36 8.63
N VAL A 65 3.34 3.57 7.62
CA VAL A 65 4.28 2.90 6.71
C VAL A 65 5.17 3.93 6.02
N GLY A 66 4.57 5.00 5.50
CA GLY A 66 5.30 6.11 4.89
C GLY A 66 6.26 6.82 5.86
N LEU A 67 5.80 7.16 7.07
CA LEU A 67 6.64 7.81 8.10
C LEU A 67 7.82 6.94 8.56
N ALA A 68 7.63 5.63 8.59
CA ALA A 68 8.69 4.70 8.96
C ALA A 68 9.67 4.42 7.81
N SER A 69 9.40 4.94 6.61
CA SER A 69 10.24 4.77 5.44
C SER A 69 11.32 5.84 5.36
N ASN A 70 12.45 5.50 4.74
CA ASN A 70 13.54 6.42 4.45
C ASN A 70 13.89 6.34 2.97
N GLN A 71 13.55 7.36 2.18
CA GLN A 71 13.79 7.40 0.73
C GLN A 71 15.25 7.12 0.32
N GLN A 72 16.23 7.49 1.15
CA GLN A 72 17.66 7.30 0.83
C GLN A 72 18.18 5.89 1.14
N GLN A 73 17.46 5.12 1.96
CA GLN A 73 17.92 3.81 2.46
C GLN A 73 17.00 2.67 2.06
N ASP A 74 15.72 2.96 1.87
CA ASP A 74 14.73 1.95 1.52
C ASP A 74 14.79 1.64 0.03
N THR A 75 14.71 0.35 -0.28
CA THR A 75 14.40 -0.18 -1.60
C THR A 75 12.93 -0.60 -1.66
N PRO A 76 12.36 -0.83 -2.86
CA PRO A 76 11.02 -1.36 -2.99
C PRO A 76 10.81 -2.67 -2.20
N GLU A 77 11.83 -3.52 -2.10
CA GLU A 77 11.80 -4.76 -1.33
C GLU A 77 11.67 -4.48 0.18
N THR A 78 12.46 -3.54 0.72
CA THR A 78 12.36 -3.16 2.14
C THR A 78 10.99 -2.56 2.47
N LEU A 79 10.36 -1.84 1.53
CA LEU A 79 9.00 -1.35 1.68
C LEU A 79 7.98 -2.49 1.65
N LYS A 80 8.13 -3.47 0.76
CA LYS A 80 7.29 -4.68 0.73
C LYS A 80 7.39 -5.48 2.02
N GLU A 81 8.58 -5.64 2.56
CA GLU A 81 8.80 -6.31 3.85
C GLU A 81 8.08 -5.56 4.97
N ARG A 82 8.17 -4.22 4.98
CA ARG A 82 7.47 -3.37 5.95
C ARG A 82 5.95 -3.50 5.83
N ILE A 83 5.42 -3.43 4.61
CA ILE A 83 3.99 -3.63 4.33
C ILE A 83 3.54 -5.01 4.79
N THR A 84 4.32 -6.05 4.49
CA THR A 84 4.05 -7.44 4.89
C THR A 84 4.03 -7.57 6.42
N ARG A 85 4.99 -6.95 7.11
CA ARG A 85 5.03 -6.94 8.59
C ARG A 85 3.77 -6.32 9.18
N VAL A 86 3.32 -5.19 8.64
CA VAL A 86 2.09 -4.53 9.10
C VAL A 86 0.85 -5.36 8.76
N ARG A 87 0.81 -5.97 7.58
CA ARG A 87 -0.26 -6.88 7.17
C ARG A 87 -0.38 -8.07 8.13
N ASN A 88 0.74 -8.62 8.57
CA ASN A 88 0.75 -9.68 9.57
C ASN A 88 0.12 -9.21 10.89
N LEU A 89 0.33 -7.97 11.33
CA LEU A 89 -0.35 -7.45 12.54
C LEU A 89 -1.87 -7.44 12.37
N VAL A 90 -2.37 -7.07 11.18
CA VAL A 90 -3.81 -7.08 10.89
C VAL A 90 -4.39 -8.50 10.97
N GLN A 91 -3.67 -9.51 10.48
CA GLN A 91 -4.13 -10.90 10.50
C GLN A 91 -4.31 -11.46 11.92
N HIS A 92 -3.56 -10.94 12.89
CA HIS A 92 -3.64 -11.38 14.28
C HIS A 92 -4.54 -10.49 15.15
N TRP A 93 -5.11 -9.42 14.60
CA TRP A 93 -5.90 -8.44 15.35
C TRP A 93 -7.15 -9.06 16.02
N GLU A 94 -7.85 -9.97 15.36
CA GLU A 94 -9.02 -10.66 15.95
C GLU A 94 -8.66 -11.85 16.87
N SER A 95 -7.38 -12.21 16.98
CA SER A 95 -6.94 -13.22 17.96
C SER A 95 -6.87 -12.65 19.39
N ASP A 96 -6.90 -11.32 19.54
CA ASP A 96 -6.77 -10.62 20.82
C ASP A 96 -8.04 -9.85 21.25
N ASP A 97 -9.00 -9.56 20.35
CA ASP A 97 -10.21 -8.78 20.65
C ASP A 97 -11.34 -9.59 21.32
N GLY A 98 -10.94 -10.38 22.31
CA GLY A 98 -11.78 -10.80 23.43
C GLY A 98 -11.66 -9.88 24.65
N GLN A 99 -10.95 -8.74 24.59
CA GLN A 99 -10.84 -7.81 25.72
C GLN A 99 -10.64 -6.34 25.29
N ALA A 100 -11.75 -5.60 25.17
CA ALA A 100 -11.88 -4.20 25.58
C ALA A 100 -13.36 -3.84 25.75
#